data_AF-A0A1H6V6K9-F1
#
_entry.id   AF-A0A1H6V6K9-F1
#
_cell.length_a   1.000
_cell.length_b   1.000
_cell.length_c   1.000
_cell.angle_alpha   90.00
_cell.angle_beta   90.00
_cell.angle_gamma   90.00
#
_symmetry.space_group_name_H-M   'P 1'
#
loop_
_entity.id
_entity.type
_entity.pdbx_description
1 polymer ?
#
loop_
_entity_poly.entity_id
_entity_poly.type
_entity_poly.pdbx_seq_one_letter_code
_entity_poly.pdbx_strand_id
1 'polypeptide(L)'
;MAKQRKHKVKKGENLEKIAKGYGHASGGDIWYHDYNKVLRKKRKSPDALAAGDVLVIPQTKAEMLQVDLYRAQAQAERDLSAGLLIKADDLSRKAAVAMKQYKNNQKYCDMMVKEIEKAAKDIDGLLVTVDTINTVATMFVGLGAIARRSSLAAKATGKELVAINKEAAGIAKDMAKKPIKDSAAKKGIEYLNKDKDVSEVGKRVAYAAEVGMSVMNPSFWAKGLVALWNGKSVGEALAWDPVRELKTKANKVKIEYGKRNAELFTAIKGLEKTVSELTRLAKDAQGRALKLTKALEAMPA
;
A
#
# COMPACT_ATOMS: atom_id res chain seq x y z
N MET A 1 -29.43 25.21 -21.19
CA MET A 1 -29.68 25.41 -22.64
C MET A 1 -28.76 26.50 -23.12
N ALA A 2 -28.10 26.31 -24.26
CA ALA A 2 -27.14 27.28 -24.77
C ALA A 2 -27.88 28.56 -25.24
N LYS A 3 -27.30 29.74 -24.99
CA LYS A 3 -27.95 31.04 -25.20
C LYS A 3 -28.00 31.41 -26.69
N GLN A 4 -29.17 31.27 -27.31
CA GLN A 4 -29.37 31.54 -28.73
C GLN A 4 -28.90 32.94 -29.13
N ARG A 5 -28.07 33.02 -30.18
CA ARG A 5 -27.75 34.29 -30.85
C ARG A 5 -28.97 34.90 -31.51
N LYS A 6 -29.20 36.18 -31.27
CA LYS A 6 -30.26 36.97 -31.91
C LYS A 6 -29.64 38.13 -32.68
N HIS A 7 -30.06 38.32 -33.92
CA HIS A 7 -29.66 39.42 -34.77
C HIS A 7 -30.87 40.29 -35.09
N LYS A 8 -30.78 41.60 -34.82
CA LYS A 8 -31.81 42.57 -35.18
C LYS A 8 -31.48 43.17 -36.55
N VAL A 9 -32.32 42.89 -37.54
CA VAL A 9 -32.14 43.31 -38.94
C VAL A 9 -32.06 44.83 -39.03
N LYS A 10 -31.01 45.35 -39.67
CA LYS A 10 -30.85 46.79 -39.93
C LYS A 10 -31.50 47.20 -41.26
N LYS A 11 -31.74 48.49 -41.44
CA LYS A 11 -32.29 49.03 -42.70
C LYS A 11 -31.34 48.72 -43.87
N GLY A 12 -31.88 48.13 -44.93
CA GLY A 12 -31.11 47.75 -46.14
C GLY A 12 -30.26 46.48 -45.99
N GLU A 13 -30.39 45.76 -44.88
CA GLU A 13 -29.74 44.46 -44.68
C GLU A 13 -30.62 43.35 -45.28
N ASN A 14 -30.04 42.45 -46.07
CA ASN A 14 -30.72 41.28 -46.60
C ASN A 14 -30.18 40.00 -45.94
N LEU A 15 -30.92 38.91 -46.08
CA LEU A 15 -30.61 37.65 -45.40
C LEU A 15 -29.24 37.08 -45.79
N GLU A 16 -28.82 37.23 -47.04
CA GLU A 16 -27.49 36.76 -47.51
C GLU A 16 -26.35 37.55 -46.87
N LYS A 17 -26.51 38.87 -46.71
CA LYS A 17 -25.52 39.70 -46.01
C LYS A 17 -25.42 39.31 -44.53
N ILE A 18 -26.55 39.00 -43.90
CA ILE A 18 -26.58 38.49 -42.52
C ILE A 18 -25.88 37.14 -42.45
N ALA A 19 -26.23 36.19 -43.33
CA ALA A 19 -25.62 34.87 -43.40
C ALA A 19 -24.10 34.93 -43.53
N LYS A 20 -23.60 35.71 -44.49
CA LYS A 20 -22.17 35.93 -44.68
C LYS A 20 -21.51 36.55 -43.44
N GLY A 21 -22.18 37.49 -42.78
CA GLY A 21 -21.70 38.12 -41.55
C GLY A 21 -21.55 37.16 -40.36
N TYR A 22 -22.31 36.06 -40.35
CA TYR A 22 -22.25 35.00 -39.34
C TYR A 22 -21.55 33.71 -39.82
N GLY A 23 -20.97 33.71 -41.03
CA GLY A 23 -20.26 32.55 -41.56
C GLY A 23 -21.15 31.41 -42.06
N HIS A 24 -22.42 31.66 -42.35
CA HIS A 24 -23.29 30.70 -43.02
C HIS A 24 -23.07 30.71 -44.52
N ALA A 25 -23.22 29.54 -45.16
CA ALA A 25 -23.07 29.39 -46.61
C ALA A 25 -24.24 30.01 -47.38
N SER A 26 -25.44 30.01 -46.79
CA SER A 26 -26.64 30.60 -47.40
C SER A 26 -27.54 31.26 -46.36
N GLY A 27 -28.33 32.23 -46.79
CA GLY A 27 -29.44 32.76 -46.01
C GLY A 27 -30.46 31.70 -45.58
N GLY A 28 -30.64 30.67 -46.42
CA GLY A 28 -31.56 29.56 -46.17
C GLY A 28 -31.32 28.85 -44.84
N ASP A 29 -30.05 28.64 -44.47
CA ASP A 29 -29.66 27.98 -43.21
C ASP A 29 -30.22 28.71 -41.97
N ILE A 30 -30.29 30.04 -42.05
CA ILE A 30 -30.84 30.88 -40.98
C ILE A 30 -32.37 30.91 -41.08
N TRP A 31 -32.92 31.17 -42.27
CA TRP A 31 -34.36 31.36 -42.46
C TRP A 31 -35.18 30.13 -42.09
N TYR A 32 -34.74 28.95 -42.54
CA TYR A 32 -35.46 27.70 -42.34
C TYR A 32 -35.28 27.10 -40.94
N HIS A 33 -34.44 27.69 -40.08
CA HIS A 33 -34.25 27.25 -38.71
C HIS A 33 -35.56 27.26 -37.90
N ASP A 34 -35.73 26.28 -37.01
CA ASP A 34 -36.98 26.09 -36.26
C ASP A 34 -37.35 27.29 -35.39
N TYR A 35 -36.35 27.92 -34.75
CA TYR A 35 -36.57 29.12 -33.93
C TYR A 35 -37.04 30.34 -34.73
N ASN A 36 -36.88 30.36 -36.07
CA ASN A 36 -37.35 31.44 -36.92
C ASN A 36 -38.75 31.19 -37.51
N LYS A 37 -39.42 30.09 -37.16
CA LYS A 37 -40.76 29.74 -37.66
C LYS A 37 -41.80 30.84 -37.47
N VAL A 38 -41.76 31.57 -36.35
CA VAL A 38 -42.67 32.69 -36.06
C VAL A 38 -42.45 33.85 -37.04
N LEU A 39 -41.19 34.20 -37.30
CA LEU A 39 -40.84 35.26 -38.25
C LEU A 39 -41.22 34.87 -39.68
N ARG A 40 -41.00 33.60 -40.06
CA ARG A 40 -41.42 33.07 -41.36
C ARG A 40 -42.92 33.22 -41.59
N LYS A 41 -43.76 32.92 -40.58
CA LYS A 41 -45.21 33.15 -40.66
C LYS A 41 -45.57 34.62 -40.91
N LYS A 42 -44.82 35.54 -40.30
CA LYS A 42 -45.05 36.99 -40.42
C LYS A 42 -44.68 37.55 -41.80
N ARG A 43 -43.51 37.18 -42.35
CA ARG A 43 -42.97 37.80 -43.58
C ARG A 43 -43.16 36.97 -44.85
N LYS A 44 -43.49 35.67 -44.73
CA LYS A 44 -43.77 34.71 -45.82
C LYS A 44 -42.59 34.41 -46.77
N SER A 45 -41.73 35.37 -47.07
CA SER A 45 -40.53 35.24 -47.90
C SER A 45 -39.31 35.83 -47.19
N PRO A 46 -38.09 35.26 -47.40
CA PRO A 46 -36.85 35.82 -46.87
C PRO A 46 -36.54 37.24 -47.38
N ASP A 47 -37.01 37.61 -48.59
CA ASP A 47 -36.80 38.95 -49.16
C ASP A 47 -37.67 40.03 -48.50
N ALA A 48 -38.69 39.62 -47.75
CA ALA A 48 -39.61 40.52 -47.06
C ALA A 48 -39.15 40.90 -45.64
N LEU A 49 -37.89 40.63 -45.29
CA LEU A 49 -37.31 41.05 -44.01
C LEU A 49 -37.34 42.59 -43.88
N ALA A 50 -37.86 43.09 -42.75
CA ALA A 50 -37.89 44.51 -42.48
C ALA A 50 -36.92 44.89 -41.35
N ALA A 51 -36.47 46.14 -41.37
CA ALA A 51 -35.68 46.70 -40.29
C ALA A 51 -36.40 46.52 -38.94
N GLY A 52 -35.66 46.04 -37.94
CA GLY A 52 -36.16 45.78 -36.60
C GLY A 52 -36.68 44.36 -36.34
N ASP A 53 -36.87 43.54 -37.38
CA ASP A 53 -37.14 42.11 -37.19
C ASP A 53 -35.95 41.43 -36.48
N VAL A 54 -36.21 40.40 -35.68
CA VAL A 54 -35.19 39.67 -34.91
C VAL A 54 -35.10 38.24 -35.42
N LEU A 55 -33.94 37.88 -35.97
CA LEU A 55 -33.60 36.53 -36.40
C LEU A 55 -32.82 35.82 -35.31
N VAL A 56 -33.15 34.55 -35.06
CA VAL A 56 -32.29 33.63 -34.32
C VAL A 56 -31.24 33.11 -35.29
N ILE A 57 -29.97 33.27 -34.95
CA ILE A 57 -28.84 32.82 -35.78
C ILE A 57 -28.35 31.49 -35.24
N PRO A 58 -28.57 30.37 -35.94
CA PRO A 58 -28.08 29.07 -35.47
C PRO A 58 -26.55 29.00 -35.46
N GLN A 59 -26.00 27.96 -34.83
CA GLN A 59 -24.58 27.63 -34.97
C GLN A 59 -24.28 27.16 -36.39
N THR A 60 -23.13 27.56 -36.92
CA THR A 60 -22.60 27.02 -38.18
C THR A 60 -22.13 25.58 -37.98
N LYS A 61 -21.96 24.82 -39.07
CA LYS A 61 -21.39 23.47 -39.02
C LYS A 61 -19.99 23.46 -38.39
N ALA A 62 -19.18 24.47 -38.70
CA ALA A 62 -17.84 24.60 -38.14
C ALA A 62 -17.88 24.86 -36.62
N GLU A 63 -18.79 25.73 -36.16
CA GLU A 63 -18.97 25.99 -34.72
C GLU A 63 -19.48 24.74 -33.98
N MET A 64 -20.44 24.00 -34.55
CA MET A 64 -20.92 22.74 -33.96
C MET A 64 -19.80 21.72 -33.84
N LEU A 65 -18.98 21.55 -34.88
CA LEU A 65 -17.82 20.64 -34.85
C LEU A 65 -16.82 21.08 -33.77
N GLN A 66 -16.58 22.38 -33.62
CA GLN A 66 -15.68 22.90 -32.59
C GLN A 66 -16.24 22.67 -31.17
N VAL A 67 -17.54 22.87 -30.97
CA VAL A 67 -18.25 22.57 -29.71
C VAL A 67 -18.12 21.08 -29.36
N ASP A 68 -18.34 20.19 -30.32
CA ASP A 68 -18.23 18.75 -30.11
C ASP A 68 -16.78 18.31 -29.83
N LEU A 69 -15.81 18.92 -30.52
CA LEU A 69 -14.39 18.70 -30.24
C LEU A 69 -14.04 19.13 -28.80
N TYR A 70 -14.48 20.30 -28.36
CA TYR A 70 -14.24 20.77 -27.00
C TYR A 70 -14.93 19.89 -25.95
N ARG A 71 -16.15 19.40 -26.21
CA ARG A 71 -16.82 18.43 -25.33
C ARG A 71 -16.05 17.13 -25.23
N ALA A 72 -15.60 16.58 -26.36
CA ALA A 72 -14.83 15.35 -26.41
C ALA A 72 -13.50 15.49 -25.64
N GLN A 73 -12.79 16.61 -25.82
CA GLN A 73 -11.56 16.92 -25.08
C GLN A 73 -11.83 17.09 -23.57
N ALA A 74 -12.88 17.81 -23.19
CA ALA A 74 -13.23 17.99 -21.79
C ALA A 74 -13.59 16.65 -21.12
N GLN A 75 -14.29 15.77 -21.83
CA GLN A 75 -14.61 14.43 -21.35
C GLN A 75 -13.36 13.57 -21.20
N ALA A 76 -12.48 13.55 -22.21
CA ALA A 76 -11.21 12.80 -22.16
C ALA A 76 -10.33 13.24 -20.97
N GLU A 77 -10.27 14.55 -20.67
CA GLU A 77 -9.54 15.07 -19.51
C GLU A 77 -10.17 14.65 -18.17
N ARG A 78 -11.51 14.56 -18.09
CA ARG A 78 -12.22 14.02 -16.91
C ARG A 78 -11.94 12.55 -16.72
N ASP A 79 -11.99 11.76 -17.79
CA ASP A 79 -11.74 10.32 -17.75
C ASP A 79 -10.27 10.03 -17.36
N LEU A 80 -9.33 10.81 -17.90
CA LEU A 80 -7.92 10.76 -17.50
C LEU A 80 -7.76 11.08 -16.01
N SER A 81 -8.38 12.16 -15.53
CA SER A 81 -8.34 12.54 -14.11
C SER A 81 -8.88 11.42 -13.21
N ALA A 82 -10.02 10.83 -13.57
CA ALA A 82 -10.63 9.72 -12.83
C ALA A 82 -9.72 8.48 -12.82
N GLY A 83 -9.15 8.10 -13.97
CA GLY A 83 -8.21 6.98 -14.06
C GLY A 83 -6.95 7.16 -13.20
N LEU A 84 -6.39 8.38 -13.18
CA LEU A 84 -5.26 8.73 -12.32
C LEU A 84 -5.60 8.64 -10.83
N LEU A 85 -6.78 9.10 -10.41
CA LEU A 85 -7.24 9.00 -9.02
C LEU A 85 -7.48 7.56 -8.58
N ILE A 86 -8.08 6.72 -9.44
CA ILE A 86 -8.25 5.28 -9.16
C ILE A 86 -6.90 4.62 -8.92
N LYS A 87 -5.91 4.90 -9.78
CA LYS A 87 -4.55 4.37 -9.63
C LYS A 87 -3.85 4.89 -8.37
N ALA A 88 -4.01 6.16 -8.05
CA ALA A 88 -3.46 6.77 -6.83
C ALA A 88 -4.06 6.11 -5.58
N ASP A 89 -5.36 5.83 -5.57
CA ASP A 89 -6.04 5.15 -4.45
C ASP A 89 -5.57 3.70 -4.26
N ASP A 90 -5.43 2.91 -5.33
CA ASP A 90 -4.88 1.54 -5.27
C ASP A 90 -3.45 1.53 -4.69
N LEU A 91 -2.58 2.42 -5.17
CA LEU A 91 -1.21 2.54 -4.67
C LEU A 91 -1.16 3.01 -3.21
N SER A 92 -2.06 3.91 -2.80
CA SER A 92 -2.21 4.37 -1.43
C SER A 92 -2.59 3.22 -0.49
N ARG A 93 -3.56 2.38 -0.90
CA ARG A 93 -3.94 1.18 -0.15
C ARG A 93 -2.78 0.19 -0.02
N LYS A 94 -2.02 -0.04 -1.10
CA LYS A 94 -0.82 -0.89 -1.07
C LYS A 94 0.26 -0.34 -0.12
N ALA A 95 0.51 0.96 -0.16
CA ALA A 95 1.45 1.63 0.75
C ALA A 95 1.01 1.50 2.22
N ALA A 96 -0.29 1.63 2.51
CA ALA A 96 -0.83 1.46 3.86
C ALA A 96 -0.65 0.03 4.39
N VAL A 97 -0.92 -0.99 3.57
CA VAL A 97 -0.70 -2.40 3.93
C VAL A 97 0.78 -2.66 4.17
N ALA A 98 1.66 -2.20 3.28
CA ALA A 98 3.11 -2.33 3.43
C ALA A 98 3.62 -1.62 4.70
N MET A 99 3.08 -0.44 5.03
CA MET A 99 3.44 0.29 6.24
C MET A 99 3.00 -0.43 7.52
N LYS A 100 1.83 -1.07 7.51
CA LYS A 100 1.38 -1.93 8.61
C LYS A 100 2.32 -3.13 8.79
N GLN A 101 2.70 -3.77 7.69
CA GLN A 101 3.67 -4.88 7.72
C GLN A 101 5.06 -4.43 8.22
N TYR A 102 5.53 -3.26 7.79
CA TYR A 102 6.77 -2.64 8.28
C TYR A 102 6.73 -2.47 9.81
N LYS A 103 5.67 -1.85 10.35
CA LYS A 103 5.52 -1.64 11.81
C LYS A 103 5.47 -2.96 12.58
N ASN A 104 4.75 -3.94 12.05
CA ASN A 104 4.69 -5.28 12.65
C ASN A 104 6.07 -5.95 12.66
N ASN A 105 6.79 -5.91 11.53
CA ASN A 105 8.14 -6.47 11.42
C ASN A 105 9.13 -5.83 12.39
N GLN A 106 9.08 -4.50 12.53
CA GLN A 106 9.89 -3.77 13.50
C GLN A 106 9.59 -4.24 14.93
N LYS A 107 8.31 -4.28 15.31
CA LYS A 107 7.88 -4.77 16.63
C LYS A 107 8.37 -6.19 16.90
N TYR A 108 8.27 -7.09 15.92
CA TYR A 108 8.76 -8.46 16.07
C TYR A 108 10.28 -8.54 16.22
N CYS A 109 11.03 -7.76 15.46
CA CYS A 109 12.47 -7.66 15.61
C CYS A 109 12.83 -7.19 17.02
N ASP A 110 12.19 -6.14 17.51
CA ASP A 110 12.44 -5.59 18.85
C ASP A 110 12.12 -6.62 19.94
N MET A 111 11.04 -7.38 19.79
CA MET A 111 10.70 -8.47 20.71
C MET A 111 11.74 -9.59 20.67
N MET A 112 12.16 -10.04 19.48
CA MET A 112 13.19 -11.08 19.35
C MET A 112 14.52 -10.64 19.97
N VAL A 113 14.97 -9.42 19.69
CA VAL A 113 16.21 -8.88 20.27
C VAL A 113 16.11 -8.84 21.80
N LYS A 114 14.99 -8.35 22.36
CA LYS A 114 14.77 -8.32 23.82
C LYS A 114 14.80 -9.71 24.44
N GLU A 115 14.19 -10.71 23.81
CA GLU A 115 14.21 -12.09 24.32
C GLU A 115 15.62 -12.70 24.23
N ILE A 116 16.39 -12.42 23.17
CA ILE A 116 17.80 -12.86 23.07
C ILE A 116 18.66 -12.18 24.14
N GLU A 117 18.51 -10.87 24.34
CA GLU A 117 19.23 -10.12 25.36
C GLU A 117 18.89 -10.59 26.77
N LYS A 118 17.60 -10.88 27.02
CA LYS A 118 17.14 -11.46 28.28
C LYS A 118 17.73 -12.86 28.50
N ALA A 119 17.68 -13.73 27.50
CA ALA A 119 18.28 -15.06 27.58
C ALA A 119 19.79 -14.99 27.83
N ALA A 120 20.49 -14.05 27.18
CA ALA A 120 21.90 -13.81 27.43
C ALA A 120 22.17 -13.38 28.87
N LYS A 121 21.33 -12.49 29.44
CA LYS A 121 21.42 -12.06 30.84
C LYS A 121 21.10 -13.20 31.82
N ASP A 122 20.11 -14.03 31.52
CA ASP A 122 19.74 -15.17 32.36
C ASP A 122 20.89 -16.21 32.37
N ILE A 123 21.50 -16.49 31.21
CA ILE A 123 22.69 -17.35 31.12
C ILE A 123 23.87 -16.74 31.89
N ASP A 124 24.13 -15.44 31.73
CA ASP A 124 25.17 -14.72 32.46
C ASP A 124 25.03 -14.87 33.98
N GLY A 125 23.81 -14.71 34.50
CA GLY A 125 23.51 -14.92 35.92
C GLY A 125 23.67 -16.38 36.36
N LEU A 126 23.30 -17.34 35.51
CA LEU A 126 23.48 -18.77 35.79
C LEU A 126 24.96 -19.14 35.90
N LEU A 127 25.81 -18.64 34.99
CA LEU A 127 27.26 -18.89 35.00
C LEU A 127 27.95 -18.49 36.32
N VAL A 128 27.32 -17.63 37.12
CA VAL A 128 27.84 -17.17 38.42
C VAL A 128 27.43 -18.08 39.60
N THR A 129 26.45 -18.97 39.44
CA THR A 129 25.88 -19.79 40.53
C THR A 129 26.29 -21.27 40.40
N VAL A 130 26.79 -21.89 41.49
CA VAL A 130 27.48 -23.20 41.46
C VAL A 130 26.55 -24.43 41.25
N ASP A 131 25.24 -24.33 41.51
CA ASP A 131 24.26 -25.45 41.38
C ASP A 131 23.61 -25.58 39.97
N THR A 132 24.26 -25.06 38.93
CA THR A 132 23.62 -24.71 37.65
C THR A 132 23.33 -25.85 36.68
N ILE A 133 23.92 -27.03 36.85
CA ILE A 133 23.92 -28.09 35.83
C ILE A 133 22.49 -28.53 35.44
N ASN A 134 21.58 -28.66 36.42
CA ASN A 134 20.19 -29.06 36.17
C ASN A 134 19.35 -27.95 35.52
N THR A 135 19.58 -26.69 35.89
CA THR A 135 18.87 -25.53 35.31
C THR A 135 19.30 -25.31 33.86
N VAL A 136 20.60 -25.42 33.62
CA VAL A 136 21.23 -25.33 32.30
C VAL A 136 20.72 -26.46 31.38
N ALA A 137 20.62 -27.70 31.87
CA ALA A 137 20.01 -28.82 31.15
C ALA A 137 18.52 -28.60 30.78
N THR A 138 17.73 -28.03 31.67
CA THR A 138 16.28 -27.81 31.45
C THR A 138 16.03 -26.68 30.45
N MET A 139 16.87 -25.64 30.44
CA MET A 139 16.85 -24.59 29.41
C MET A 139 17.20 -25.13 28.01
N PHE A 140 18.12 -26.11 27.91
CA PHE A 140 18.50 -26.73 26.64
C PHE A 140 17.38 -27.51 25.97
N VAL A 141 16.58 -28.25 26.74
CA VAL A 141 15.45 -29.00 26.19
C VAL A 141 14.37 -28.02 25.65
N GLY A 142 14.23 -26.85 26.29
CA GLY A 142 13.19 -25.86 25.94
C GLY A 142 13.52 -25.08 24.68
N LEU A 143 14.76 -24.60 24.58
CA LEU A 143 15.26 -23.93 23.38
C LEU A 143 15.32 -24.88 22.18
N GLY A 144 15.66 -26.15 22.40
CA GLY A 144 15.71 -27.20 21.38
C GLY A 144 14.35 -27.50 20.76
N ALA A 145 13.33 -27.60 21.60
CA ALA A 145 11.95 -27.81 21.14
C ALA A 145 11.40 -26.61 20.36
N ILE A 146 11.70 -25.38 20.81
CA ILE A 146 11.26 -24.15 20.14
C ILE A 146 11.93 -23.98 18.78
N ALA A 147 13.24 -24.20 18.68
CA ALA A 147 13.97 -24.08 17.42
C ALA A 147 13.57 -25.17 16.41
N ARG A 148 13.46 -26.44 16.84
CA ARG A 148 13.06 -27.54 15.95
C ARG A 148 11.66 -27.30 15.36
N ARG A 149 10.73 -26.77 16.15
CA ARG A 149 9.37 -26.48 15.66
C ARG A 149 9.24 -25.19 14.89
N SER A 150 10.04 -24.18 15.21
CA SER A 150 10.23 -22.98 14.39
C SER A 150 10.72 -23.32 12.99
N SER A 151 11.64 -24.30 12.87
CA SER A 151 12.11 -24.83 11.58
C SER A 151 11.02 -25.61 10.82
N LEU A 152 10.21 -26.41 11.52
CA LEU A 152 9.08 -27.14 10.90
C LEU A 152 7.94 -26.20 10.49
N ALA A 153 7.61 -25.21 11.31
CA ALA A 153 6.61 -24.19 11.04
C ALA A 153 7.01 -23.28 9.87
N ALA A 154 8.30 -23.01 9.69
CA ALA A 154 8.82 -22.28 8.53
C ALA A 154 8.63 -23.02 7.19
N LYS A 155 8.48 -24.35 7.25
CA LYS A 155 8.35 -25.24 6.09
C LYS A 155 6.91 -25.70 5.85
N ALA A 156 6.03 -25.57 6.84
CA ALA A 156 4.64 -26.00 6.78
C ALA A 156 3.70 -24.84 6.41
N THR A 157 2.64 -25.12 5.67
CA THR A 157 1.57 -24.15 5.36
C THR A 157 0.19 -24.73 5.69
N GLY A 158 -0.80 -23.87 5.95
CA GLY A 158 -2.18 -24.30 6.16
C GLY A 158 -2.39 -25.20 7.38
N LYS A 159 -3.04 -26.36 7.20
CA LYS A 159 -3.45 -27.27 8.29
C LYS A 159 -2.27 -27.91 9.03
N GLU A 160 -1.15 -28.16 8.36
CA GLU A 160 0.07 -28.69 8.98
C GLU A 160 0.69 -27.69 9.97
N LEU A 161 0.67 -26.40 9.63
CA LEU A 161 1.16 -25.35 10.51
C LEU A 161 0.33 -25.27 11.81
N VAL A 162 -0.99 -25.42 11.70
CA VAL A 162 -1.89 -25.46 12.86
C VAL A 162 -1.64 -26.68 13.74
N ALA A 163 -1.36 -27.85 13.14
CA ALA A 163 -1.01 -29.06 13.87
C ALA A 163 0.35 -28.93 14.60
N ILE A 164 1.37 -28.41 13.91
CA ILE A 164 2.71 -28.15 14.49
C ILE A 164 2.60 -27.15 15.64
N ASN A 165 1.78 -26.11 15.53
CA ASN A 165 1.53 -25.14 16.61
C ASN A 165 0.79 -25.76 17.81
N LYS A 166 -0.20 -26.62 17.58
CA LYS A 166 -0.94 -27.31 18.65
C LYS A 166 -0.06 -28.29 19.42
N GLU A 167 0.82 -28.98 18.70
CA GLU A 167 1.79 -29.91 19.29
C GLU A 167 2.92 -29.15 20.00
N ALA A 168 3.37 -28.00 19.46
CA ALA A 168 4.27 -27.02 20.11
C ALA A 168 3.77 -26.62 21.49
N ALA A 169 2.47 -26.30 21.57
CA ALA A 169 1.81 -25.98 22.82
C ALA A 169 1.80 -27.16 23.82
N GLY A 170 1.69 -28.41 23.35
CA GLY A 170 1.72 -29.62 24.17
C GLY A 170 3.09 -29.87 24.82
N ILE A 171 4.18 -29.82 24.05
CA ILE A 171 5.54 -30.02 24.59
C ILE A 171 5.94 -28.86 25.51
N ALA A 172 5.57 -27.62 25.18
CA ALA A 172 5.75 -26.49 26.08
C ALA A 172 4.97 -26.66 27.40
N LYS A 173 3.81 -27.33 27.36
CA LYS A 173 2.97 -27.63 28.53
C LYS A 173 3.59 -28.69 29.45
N ASP A 174 4.31 -29.66 28.90
CA ASP A 174 4.97 -30.76 29.62
C ASP A 174 6.32 -30.37 30.20
N MET A 175 7.06 -29.50 29.50
CA MET A 175 8.31 -28.91 30.00
C MET A 175 8.11 -27.89 31.13
N ALA A 176 6.92 -27.29 31.23
CA ALA A 176 6.62 -26.16 32.13
C ALA A 176 5.88 -26.56 33.42
N LYS A 177 6.32 -27.61 34.12
CA LYS A 177 5.67 -28.09 35.35
C LYS A 177 6.08 -27.36 36.66
N LYS A 178 6.70 -26.16 36.65
CA LYS A 178 6.96 -25.48 37.95
C LYS A 178 6.66 -23.98 38.16
N PRO A 179 6.93 -22.96 37.30
CA PRO A 179 6.28 -21.64 37.55
C PRO A 179 6.05 -20.68 36.37
N ILE A 180 6.58 -20.93 35.17
CA ILE A 180 6.62 -19.94 34.07
C ILE A 180 5.29 -19.89 33.27
N LYS A 181 4.35 -20.77 33.61
CA LYS A 181 3.29 -21.24 32.70
C LYS A 181 2.22 -20.22 32.34
N ASP A 182 1.78 -19.36 33.25
CA ASP A 182 0.47 -18.73 33.02
C ASP A 182 0.52 -17.45 32.18
N SER A 183 1.68 -16.80 32.06
CA SER A 183 1.81 -15.51 31.37
C SER A 183 2.29 -15.63 29.92
N ALA A 184 3.24 -16.54 29.64
CA ALA A 184 3.86 -16.66 28.31
C ALA A 184 3.04 -17.53 27.34
N ALA A 185 2.50 -18.67 27.81
CA ALA A 185 1.74 -19.60 26.99
C ALA A 185 0.39 -19.01 26.53
N LYS A 186 -0.27 -18.23 27.39
CA LYS A 186 -1.53 -17.56 27.06
C LYS A 186 -1.34 -16.54 25.93
N LYS A 187 -0.25 -15.77 25.94
CA LYS A 187 0.05 -14.80 24.88
C LYS A 187 0.52 -15.44 23.58
N GLY A 188 1.37 -16.47 23.63
CA GLY A 188 1.84 -17.16 22.41
C GLY A 188 0.73 -17.83 21.61
N ILE A 189 -0.21 -18.50 22.30
CA ILE A 189 -1.35 -19.20 21.68
C ILE A 189 -2.38 -18.20 21.12
N GLU A 190 -2.61 -17.08 21.81
CA GLU A 190 -3.51 -16.03 21.31
C GLU A 190 -2.94 -15.32 20.07
N TYR A 191 -1.61 -15.34 19.92
CA TYR A 191 -0.88 -14.67 18.84
C TYR A 191 -0.81 -15.50 17.56
N LEU A 192 -0.62 -16.82 17.69
CA LEU A 192 -0.53 -17.75 16.55
C LEU A 192 -1.89 -18.02 15.88
N ASN A 193 -3.00 -17.77 16.59
CA ASN A 193 -4.34 -17.98 16.05
C ASN A 193 -4.93 -16.77 15.31
N LYS A 194 -4.24 -15.61 15.28
CA LYS A 194 -4.80 -14.35 14.74
C LYS A 194 -4.39 -13.98 13.31
N ASP A 195 -3.35 -14.55 12.72
CA ASP A 195 -2.89 -14.16 11.37
C ASP A 195 -2.58 -15.37 10.46
N LYS A 196 -3.22 -15.42 9.29
CA LYS A 196 -3.13 -16.54 8.32
C LYS A 196 -2.00 -16.40 7.29
N ASP A 197 -1.31 -15.26 7.21
CA ASP A 197 -0.26 -15.00 6.22
C ASP A 197 1.13 -15.33 6.77
N VAL A 198 1.52 -16.60 6.66
CA VAL A 198 2.82 -17.13 7.07
C VAL A 198 3.61 -17.54 5.84
N SER A 199 4.39 -16.62 5.25
CA SER A 199 5.39 -16.97 4.22
C SER A 199 6.73 -16.24 4.32
N GLU A 200 6.79 -15.10 5.04
CA GLU A 200 8.05 -14.38 5.31
C GLU A 200 8.45 -14.47 6.79
N VAL A 201 7.47 -14.48 7.71
CA VAL A 201 7.66 -14.70 9.15
C VAL A 201 8.20 -16.10 9.43
N GLY A 202 7.78 -17.11 8.65
CA GLY A 202 8.30 -18.48 8.74
C GLY A 202 9.81 -18.55 8.50
N LYS A 203 10.32 -17.94 7.42
CA LYS A 203 11.77 -17.89 7.11
C LYS A 203 12.58 -17.22 8.22
N ARG A 204 11.99 -16.21 8.87
CA ARG A 204 12.60 -15.42 9.95
C ARG A 204 12.67 -16.18 11.27
N VAL A 205 11.63 -16.93 11.58
CA VAL A 205 11.56 -17.89 12.68
C VAL A 205 12.52 -19.06 12.44
N ALA A 206 12.73 -19.48 11.18
CA ALA A 206 13.73 -20.49 10.81
C ALA A 206 15.17 -20.05 11.05
N TYR A 207 15.52 -18.80 10.74
CA TYR A 207 16.86 -18.26 10.98
C TYR A 207 17.15 -18.09 12.47
N ALA A 208 16.19 -17.59 13.25
CA ALA A 208 16.30 -17.57 14.71
C ALA A 208 16.44 -18.99 15.30
N ALA A 209 15.75 -19.96 14.71
CA ALA A 209 15.90 -21.37 15.06
C ALA A 209 17.26 -21.95 14.68
N GLU A 210 17.80 -21.62 13.50
CA GLU A 210 19.12 -22.05 13.04
C GLU A 210 20.23 -21.48 13.92
N VAL A 211 20.11 -20.20 14.28
CA VAL A 211 20.95 -19.52 15.26
C VAL A 211 20.89 -20.21 16.62
N GLY A 212 19.69 -20.62 17.06
CA GLY A 212 19.48 -21.47 18.24
C GLY A 212 20.13 -22.85 18.09
N MET A 213 19.98 -23.49 16.93
CA MET A 213 20.52 -24.83 16.66
C MET A 213 22.04 -24.87 16.65
N SER A 214 22.72 -23.81 16.21
CA SER A 214 24.19 -23.75 16.29
C SER A 214 24.68 -23.71 17.74
N VAL A 215 23.91 -23.08 18.64
CA VAL A 215 24.16 -23.10 20.10
C VAL A 215 23.73 -24.43 20.75
N MET A 216 23.04 -25.31 20.02
CA MET A 216 22.48 -26.56 20.52
C MET A 216 23.10 -27.80 19.85
N ASN A 217 24.26 -27.64 19.18
CA ASN A 217 24.97 -28.78 18.61
C ASN A 217 25.38 -29.75 19.75
N PRO A 218 24.94 -31.02 19.73
CA PRO A 218 25.24 -31.98 20.80
C PRO A 218 26.74 -32.19 21.03
N SER A 219 27.55 -32.11 19.97
CA SER A 219 29.01 -32.25 20.05
C SER A 219 29.68 -31.09 20.79
N PHE A 220 29.05 -29.91 20.78
CA PHE A 220 29.53 -28.73 21.51
C PHE A 220 29.32 -28.92 23.02
N TRP A 221 28.10 -29.32 23.42
CA TRP A 221 27.76 -29.54 24.82
C TRP A 221 28.44 -30.78 25.41
N ALA A 222 28.70 -31.82 24.63
CA ALA A 222 29.48 -32.97 25.07
C ALA A 222 30.90 -32.57 25.53
N LYS A 223 31.54 -31.64 24.81
CA LYS A 223 32.85 -31.09 25.20
C LYS A 223 32.76 -30.25 26.47
N GLY A 224 31.70 -29.44 26.60
CA GLY A 224 31.42 -28.66 27.81
C GLY A 224 31.19 -29.55 29.04
N LEU A 225 30.39 -30.61 28.91
CA LEU A 225 30.11 -31.56 29.99
C LEU A 225 31.35 -32.34 30.43
N VAL A 226 32.17 -32.80 29.49
CA VAL A 226 33.44 -33.47 29.81
C VAL A 226 34.38 -32.53 30.55
N ALA A 227 34.45 -31.26 30.15
CA ALA A 227 35.28 -30.29 30.82
C ALA A 227 34.77 -29.93 32.23
N LEU A 228 33.44 -29.80 32.41
CA LEU A 228 32.83 -29.64 33.74
C LEU A 228 33.08 -30.85 34.64
N TRP A 229 32.96 -32.07 34.12
CA TRP A 229 33.29 -33.30 34.86
C TRP A 229 34.75 -33.39 35.28
N ASN A 230 35.64 -32.75 34.53
CA ASN A 230 37.07 -32.64 34.87
C ASN A 230 37.36 -31.46 35.82
N GLY A 231 36.34 -30.91 36.49
CA GLY A 231 36.50 -29.87 37.51
C GLY A 231 36.76 -28.47 36.97
N LYS A 232 36.66 -28.25 35.65
CA LYS A 232 36.75 -26.91 35.08
C LYS A 232 35.51 -26.09 35.42
N SER A 233 35.69 -24.80 35.68
CA SER A 233 34.57 -23.87 35.81
C SER A 233 33.75 -23.83 34.51
N VAL A 234 32.48 -23.40 34.58
CA VAL A 234 31.64 -23.32 33.37
C VAL A 234 32.26 -22.43 32.30
N GLY A 235 32.95 -21.35 32.69
CA GLY A 235 33.67 -20.47 31.77
C GLY A 235 34.92 -21.11 31.12
N GLU A 236 35.58 -22.05 31.80
CA GLU A 236 36.71 -22.81 31.24
C GLU A 236 36.25 -24.02 30.44
N ALA A 237 35.09 -24.59 30.80
CA ALA A 237 34.51 -25.76 30.18
C ALA A 237 33.82 -25.42 28.85
N LEU A 238 33.17 -24.28 28.80
CA LEU A 238 32.70 -23.67 27.58
C LEU A 238 33.82 -22.75 27.08
N ALA A 239 34.75 -23.27 26.26
CA ALA A 239 35.82 -22.49 25.62
C ALA A 239 35.33 -21.31 24.74
N TRP A 240 34.03 -21.08 24.71
CA TRP A 240 33.32 -20.07 23.96
C TRP A 240 32.35 -19.35 24.93
N ASP A 241 32.38 -18.02 24.95
CA ASP A 241 31.51 -17.15 25.76
C ASP A 241 30.07 -17.12 25.18
N PRO A 242 29.11 -17.85 25.79
CA PRO A 242 27.75 -17.97 25.27
C PRO A 242 27.02 -16.63 25.23
N VAL A 243 27.28 -15.79 26.23
CA VAL A 243 26.68 -14.47 26.37
C VAL A 243 27.16 -13.56 25.24
N ARG A 244 28.45 -13.59 24.92
CA ARG A 244 29.03 -12.78 23.83
C ARG A 244 28.47 -13.15 22.46
N GLU A 245 28.31 -14.44 22.13
CA GLU A 245 27.75 -14.79 20.80
C GLU A 245 26.25 -14.51 20.73
N LEU A 246 25.49 -14.73 21.81
CA LEU A 246 24.08 -14.35 21.84
C LEU A 246 23.92 -12.84 21.61
N LYS A 247 24.74 -12.01 22.27
CA LYS A 247 24.79 -10.56 22.02
C LYS A 247 25.23 -10.24 20.58
N THR A 248 26.24 -10.94 20.06
CA THR A 248 26.72 -10.77 18.67
C THR A 248 25.62 -11.09 17.66
N LYS A 249 24.87 -12.18 17.89
CA LYS A 249 23.76 -12.62 17.06
C LYS A 249 22.57 -11.68 17.18
N ALA A 250 22.23 -11.20 18.38
CA ALA A 250 21.23 -10.15 18.57
C ALA A 250 21.57 -8.89 17.76
N ASN A 251 22.84 -8.46 17.81
CA ASN A 251 23.32 -7.34 17.02
C ASN A 251 23.25 -7.61 15.51
N LYS A 252 23.66 -8.80 15.06
CA LYS A 252 23.55 -9.19 13.65
C LYS A 252 22.10 -9.16 13.16
N VAL A 253 21.17 -9.73 13.94
CA VAL A 253 19.72 -9.65 13.67
C VAL A 253 19.29 -8.19 13.58
N LYS A 254 19.64 -7.35 14.56
CA LYS A 254 19.28 -5.92 14.55
C LYS A 254 19.80 -5.19 13.30
N ILE A 255 21.03 -5.46 12.88
CA ILE A 255 21.64 -4.85 11.68
C ILE A 255 20.95 -5.33 10.39
N GLU A 256 20.82 -6.65 10.21
CA GLU A 256 20.24 -7.24 9.00
C GLU A 256 18.76 -6.85 8.84
N TYR A 257 17.99 -6.88 9.94
CA TYR A 257 16.61 -6.40 9.94
C TYR A 257 16.51 -4.90 9.75
N GLY A 258 17.40 -4.12 10.38
CA GLY A 258 17.45 -2.67 10.20
C GLY A 258 17.64 -2.30 8.73
N LYS A 259 18.58 -2.97 8.03
CA LYS A 259 18.82 -2.76 6.60
C LYS A 259 17.58 -3.08 5.75
N ARG A 260 16.98 -4.26 5.93
CA ARG A 260 15.79 -4.66 5.16
C ARG A 260 14.57 -3.79 5.46
N ASN A 261 14.38 -3.40 6.72
CA ASN A 261 13.32 -2.47 7.11
C ASN A 261 13.54 -1.09 6.48
N ALA A 262 14.78 -0.62 6.37
CA ALA A 262 15.11 0.62 5.67
C ALA A 262 14.83 0.54 4.16
N GLU A 263 15.12 -0.60 3.52
CA GLU A 263 14.76 -0.86 2.11
C GLU A 263 13.23 -0.85 1.92
N LEU A 264 12.48 -1.55 2.78
CA LEU A 264 11.02 -1.55 2.74
C LEU A 264 10.43 -0.15 2.98
N PHE A 265 10.96 0.59 3.95
CA PHE A 265 10.54 1.96 4.23
C PHE A 265 10.80 2.90 3.05
N THR A 266 11.97 2.77 2.41
CA THR A 266 12.31 3.52 1.18
C THR A 266 11.31 3.20 0.06
N ALA A 267 10.96 1.92 -0.14
CA ALA A 267 9.96 1.52 -1.13
C ALA A 267 8.57 2.11 -0.84
N ILE A 268 8.13 2.10 0.44
CA ILE A 268 6.87 2.73 0.86
C ILE A 268 6.88 4.23 0.56
N LYS A 269 7.98 4.93 0.87
CA LYS A 269 8.13 6.36 0.56
C LYS A 269 8.11 6.64 -0.94
N GLY A 270 8.67 5.74 -1.75
CA GLY A 270 8.55 5.78 -3.21
C GLY A 270 7.10 5.72 -3.67
N LEU A 271 6.30 4.78 -3.12
CA LEU A 271 4.87 4.68 -3.43
C LEU A 271 4.09 5.95 -3.03
N GLU A 272 4.31 6.46 -1.81
CA GLU A 272 3.67 7.70 -1.34
C GLU A 272 3.98 8.91 -2.24
N LYS A 273 5.22 9.00 -2.74
CA LYS A 273 5.62 10.03 -3.72
C LYS A 273 4.84 9.87 -5.03
N THR A 274 4.76 8.65 -5.58
CA THR A 274 4.00 8.37 -6.81
C THR A 274 2.51 8.69 -6.64
N VAL A 275 1.90 8.34 -5.51
CA VAL A 275 0.50 8.69 -5.19
C VAL A 275 0.29 10.20 -5.22
N SER A 276 1.22 10.95 -4.62
CA SER A 276 1.17 12.42 -4.59
C SER A 276 1.26 13.02 -5.99
N GLU A 277 2.15 12.48 -6.84
CA GLU A 277 2.30 12.92 -8.22
C GLU A 277 1.07 12.61 -9.09
N LEU A 278 0.52 11.40 -9.00
CA LEU A 278 -0.71 11.02 -9.71
C LEU A 278 -1.90 11.90 -9.30
N THR A 279 -2.00 12.21 -8.00
CA THR A 279 -3.05 13.10 -7.48
C THR A 279 -2.88 14.52 -8.02
N ARG A 280 -1.65 15.02 -8.13
CA ARG A 280 -1.36 16.34 -8.74
C ARG A 280 -1.77 16.36 -10.22
N LEU A 281 -1.36 15.35 -10.98
CA LEU A 281 -1.70 15.22 -12.41
C LEU A 281 -3.21 15.12 -12.63
N ALA A 282 -3.93 14.42 -11.76
CA ALA A 282 -5.38 14.33 -11.81
C ALA A 282 -6.05 15.70 -11.60
N LYS A 283 -5.56 16.50 -10.64
CA LYS A 283 -6.04 17.88 -10.42
C LYS A 283 -5.77 18.78 -11.62
N ASP A 284 -4.59 18.65 -12.23
CA ASP A 284 -4.25 19.41 -13.44
C ASP A 284 -5.19 19.06 -14.61
N ALA A 285 -5.48 17.77 -14.81
CA ALA A 285 -6.43 17.30 -15.83
C ALA A 285 -7.86 17.81 -15.56
N GLN A 286 -8.32 17.76 -14.32
CA GLN A 286 -9.60 18.33 -13.91
C GLN A 286 -9.65 19.85 -14.17
N GLY A 287 -8.55 20.56 -13.90
CA GLY A 287 -8.42 21.98 -14.20
C GLY A 287 -8.52 22.29 -15.70
N ARG A 288 -7.90 21.48 -16.56
CA ARG A 288 -8.03 21.60 -18.02
C ARG A 288 -9.46 21.32 -18.49
N ALA A 289 -10.09 20.25 -18.00
CA ALA A 289 -11.49 19.93 -18.28
C ALA A 289 -12.43 21.08 -17.91
N LEU A 290 -12.22 21.71 -16.75
CA LEU A 290 -13.02 22.86 -16.31
C LEU A 290 -12.82 24.07 -17.22
N LYS A 291 -11.59 24.37 -17.64
CA LYS A 291 -11.31 25.45 -18.59
C LYS A 291 -12.02 25.22 -19.94
N LEU A 292 -11.96 23.99 -20.47
CA LEU A 292 -12.64 23.61 -21.70
C LEU A 292 -14.17 23.74 -21.57
N THR A 293 -14.72 23.32 -20.42
CA THR A 293 -16.15 23.46 -20.13
C THR A 293 -16.57 24.93 -20.08
N LYS A 294 -15.78 25.80 -19.42
CA LYS A 294 -16.03 27.24 -19.39
C LYS A 294 -15.89 27.89 -20.77
N ALA A 295 -14.92 27.44 -21.57
CA ALA A 295 -14.78 27.90 -22.95
C ALA A 295 -16.05 27.54 -23.75
N LEU A 296 -16.56 26.31 -23.62
CA LEU A 296 -17.80 25.86 -24.23
C LEU A 296 -19.01 26.71 -23.82
N GLU A 297 -19.11 27.06 -22.53
CA GLU A 297 -20.18 27.92 -21.99
C GLU A 297 -20.09 29.36 -22.53
N ALA A 298 -18.89 29.84 -22.84
CA ALA A 298 -18.66 31.15 -23.44
C ALA A 298 -18.88 31.17 -24.96
N MET A 299 -18.95 30.01 -25.62
CA MET A 299 -19.22 29.96 -27.05
C MET A 299 -20.66 30.40 -27.35
N PRO A 300 -20.87 31.20 -28.40
CA PRO A 300 -22.21 31.58 -28.81
C PRO A 300 -23.03 30.36 -29.21
N ALA A 301 -24.30 30.32 -28.80
CA ALA A 301 -25.23 29.25 -29.14
C ALA A 301 -26.16 29.58 -30.32
#